data_AF-A0A8F9RLN0-F1
#
_entry.id   AF-A0A8F9RLN0-F1
#
_cell.length_a   1.000
_cell.length_b   1.000
_cell.length_c   1.000
_cell.angle_alpha   90.00
_cell.angle_beta   90.00
_cell.angle_gamma   90.00
#
_symmetry.space_group_name_H-M   'P 1'
#
loop_
_entity.id
_entity.type
_entity.pdbx_description
1 polymer ?
#
loop_
_entity_poly.entity_id
_entity_poly.type
_entity_poly.pdbx_seq_one_letter_code
_entity_poly.pdbx_strand_id
1 'polypeptide(L)'
;MDLADLETTKFISQKEFEIFEEKLNQLIANQKLIKVGDDTLRNFDCYLYQSFDNNKIYCLSVPDNSWRGFFLNYEKAKRHIINLKKLDKQKSTGCLFSLFLIILITLIGIIFKNYL
;
A
#
# COMPACT_ATOMS: atom_id res chain seq x y z
N MET A 1 1.45 -3.08 25.33
CA MET A 1 1.08 -2.91 23.91
C MET A 1 2.18 -3.54 23.10
N ASP A 2 1.86 -4.62 22.39
CA ASP A 2 2.81 -5.33 21.55
C ASP A 2 2.96 -4.57 20.22
N LEU A 3 4.15 -4.58 19.65
CA LEU A 3 4.41 -3.97 18.35
C LEU A 3 3.62 -4.65 17.22
N ALA A 4 3.26 -5.91 17.41
CA ALA A 4 2.36 -6.63 16.51
C ALA A 4 0.95 -6.02 16.46
N ASP A 5 0.48 -5.40 17.54
CA ASP A 5 -0.85 -4.78 17.63
C ASP A 5 -0.95 -3.47 16.81
N LEU A 6 0.21 -2.87 16.49
CA LEU A 6 0.32 -1.66 15.69
C LEU A 6 0.43 -1.93 14.20
N GLU A 7 0.56 -3.20 13.79
CA GLU A 7 0.64 -3.53 12.38
C GLU A 7 -0.66 -3.15 11.65
N THR A 8 -0.53 -2.30 10.63
CA THR A 8 -1.64 -1.93 9.76
C THR A 8 -1.23 -1.99 8.30
N THR A 9 -2.11 -2.54 7.47
CA THR A 9 -1.91 -2.64 6.02
C THR A 9 -2.32 -1.38 5.27
N LYS A 10 -3.03 -0.45 5.94
CA LYS A 10 -3.51 0.80 5.36
C LYS A 10 -3.99 1.74 6.47
N PHE A 11 -3.67 3.02 6.38
CA PHE A 11 -4.39 4.05 7.13
C PHE A 11 -5.65 4.49 6.35
N ILE A 12 -6.79 4.59 7.03
CA ILE A 12 -8.07 4.96 6.42
C ILE A 12 -8.16 6.46 6.22
N SER A 13 -7.55 7.23 7.12
CA SER A 13 -7.56 8.69 7.12
C SER A 13 -6.25 9.26 7.64
N GLN A 14 -6.01 10.55 7.38
CA GLN A 14 -4.86 11.28 7.92
C GLN A 14 -4.90 11.28 9.46
N LYS A 15 -6.07 11.47 10.06
CA LYS A 15 -6.24 11.44 11.52
C LYS A 15 -5.80 10.10 12.12
N GLU A 16 -6.07 8.99 11.44
CA GLU A 16 -5.61 7.67 11.90
C GLU A 16 -4.09 7.54 11.82
N PHE A 17 -3.48 8.08 10.76
CA PHE A 17 -2.03 8.14 10.62
C PHE A 17 -1.39 8.98 11.72
N GLU A 18 -1.93 10.17 12.02
CA GLU A 18 -1.44 11.05 13.08
C GLU A 18 -1.53 10.37 14.47
N ILE A 19 -2.66 9.73 14.78
CA ILE A 19 -2.81 8.96 16.04
C ILE A 19 -1.81 7.80 16.10
N PHE A 20 -1.56 7.14 14.97
CA PHE A 20 -0.55 6.09 14.90
C PHE A 20 0.85 6.66 15.12
N GLU A 21 1.18 7.80 14.52
CA GLU A 21 2.47 8.46 14.65
C GLU A 21 2.74 8.89 16.09
N GLU A 22 1.74 9.42 16.79
CA GLU A 22 1.82 9.71 18.23
C GLU A 22 2.17 8.45 19.04
N LYS A 23 1.51 7.32 18.77
CA LYS A 23 1.80 6.04 19.43
C LYS A 23 3.20 5.53 19.09
N LEU A 24 3.62 5.64 17.83
CA LEU A 24 4.94 5.24 17.38
C LEU A 24 6.03 6.06 18.08
N ASN A 25 5.84 7.38 18.16
CA ASN A 25 6.75 8.30 18.86
C ASN A 25 6.85 7.98 20.35
N GLN A 26 5.75 7.59 21.00
CA GLN A 26 5.79 7.11 22.39
C GLN A 26 6.62 5.82 22.53
N LEU A 27 6.53 4.88 21.59
CA LEU A 27 7.35 3.65 21.62
C LEU A 27 8.83 3.94 21.41
N ILE A 28 9.16 4.89 20.53
CA ILE A 28 10.52 5.36 20.31
C ILE A 28 11.06 6.04 21.58
N ALA A 29 10.28 6.95 22.19
CA ALA A 29 10.64 7.63 23.43
C ALA A 29 10.86 6.66 24.59
N ASN A 30 10.08 5.58 24.65
CA ASN A 30 10.24 4.50 25.62
C ASN A 30 11.32 3.47 25.24
N GLN A 31 12.15 3.74 24.21
CA GLN A 31 13.22 2.86 23.74
C GLN A 31 12.76 1.45 23.38
N LYS A 32 11.50 1.29 22.93
CA LYS A 32 10.99 0.01 22.41
C LYS A 32 11.29 -0.17 20.92
N LEU A 33 11.50 0.94 20.23
CA LEU A 33 11.85 1.00 18.82
C LEU A 33 13.00 1.97 18.60
N ILE A 34 13.88 1.63 17.67
CA ILE A 34 14.89 2.55 17.14
C ILE A 34 14.76 2.62 15.62
N LYS A 35 14.88 3.83 15.07
CA LYS A 35 14.99 4.01 13.62
C LYS A 35 16.37 3.49 13.19
N VAL A 36 16.40 2.51 12.28
CA VAL A 36 17.63 1.87 11.82
C VAL A 36 18.06 2.28 10.41
N GLY A 37 17.16 2.92 9.66
CA GLY A 37 17.48 3.44 8.34
C GLY A 37 16.23 3.66 7.50
N ASP A 38 16.47 3.87 6.21
CA ASP A 38 15.47 4.11 5.19
C ASP A 38 15.70 3.10 4.06
N ASP A 39 14.63 2.64 3.42
CA ASP A 39 14.67 1.72 2.28
C ASP A 39 13.60 2.12 1.27
N THR A 40 13.79 1.76 0.00
CA THR A 40 12.82 1.99 -1.06
C THR A 40 12.32 0.64 -1.57
N LEU A 41 11.21 0.17 -1.03
CA LEU A 41 10.60 -1.07 -1.46
C LEU A 41 9.73 -0.84 -2.70
N ARG A 42 10.29 -1.06 -3.89
CA ARG A 42 9.55 -1.06 -5.17
C ARG A 42 8.73 0.24 -5.41
N ASN A 43 9.33 1.39 -5.12
CA ASN A 43 8.78 2.75 -5.20
C ASN A 43 7.91 3.17 -4.00
N PHE A 44 8.00 2.46 -2.88
CA PHE A 44 7.47 2.92 -1.61
C PHE A 44 8.65 3.31 -0.72
N ASP A 45 8.68 4.56 -0.27
CA ASP A 45 9.63 4.99 0.74
C ASP A 45 9.23 4.40 2.10
N CYS A 46 10.16 3.67 2.70
CA CYS A 46 10.01 2.95 3.94
C CYS A 46 10.99 3.52 4.97
N TYR A 47 10.46 4.00 6.09
CA TYR A 47 11.24 4.21 7.30
C TYR A 47 11.34 2.89 8.07
N LEU A 48 12.56 2.42 8.33
CA LEU A 48 12.82 1.16 9.00
C LEU A 48 13.02 1.37 10.50
N TYR A 49 12.28 0.60 11.29
CA TYR A 49 12.37 0.59 12.75
C TYR A 49 12.70 -0.82 13.24
N GLN A 50 13.68 -0.95 14.13
CA GLN A 50 14.00 -2.20 14.80
C GLN A 50 13.42 -2.19 16.21
N SER A 51 12.69 -3.25 16.54
CA SER A 51 12.22 -3.49 17.91
C SER A 51 13.33 -4.07 18.78
N PHE A 52 13.47 -3.57 20.00
CA PHE A 52 14.41 -4.13 20.98
C PHE A 52 13.93 -5.45 21.58
N ASP A 53 12.61 -5.67 21.65
CA ASP A 53 12.05 -6.86 22.31
C ASP A 53 12.25 -8.13 21.48
N ASN A 54 12.20 -8.02 20.16
CA ASN A 54 12.19 -9.18 19.26
C ASN A 54 13.15 -9.09 18.07
N ASN A 55 13.97 -8.03 18.00
CA ASN A 55 14.90 -7.75 16.89
C ASN A 55 14.26 -7.76 15.49
N LYS A 56 12.93 -7.64 15.40
CA LYS A 56 12.24 -7.57 14.11
C LYS A 56 12.31 -6.15 13.56
N ILE A 57 12.41 -6.07 12.24
CA ILE A 57 12.36 -4.83 11.48
C ILE A 57 10.93 -4.59 11.02
N TYR A 58 10.46 -3.37 11.19
CA TYR A 58 9.17 -2.86 10.74
C TYR A 58 9.43 -1.75 9.71
N CYS A 59 8.69 -1.77 8.61
CA CYS A 59 8.63 -0.65 7.67
C CYS A 59 7.37 0.17 7.95
N LEU A 60 7.58 1.47 8.14
CA LEU A 60 6.55 2.49 7.96
C LEU A 60 6.67 3.04 6.54
N SER A 61 5.69 2.75 5.68
CA SER A 61 5.61 3.40 4.39
C SER A 61 4.96 4.77 4.54
N VAL A 62 5.67 5.80 4.08
CA VAL A 62 5.15 7.17 4.07
C VAL A 62 4.67 7.49 2.65
N PRO A 63 3.37 7.76 2.46
CA PRO A 63 2.82 7.99 1.13
C PRO A 63 3.08 9.43 0.65
N ASP A 64 3.56 9.59 -0.58
CA ASP A 64 3.63 10.89 -1.27
C ASP A 64 2.24 11.53 -1.49
N ASN A 65 1.18 10.72 -1.56
CA ASN A 65 -0.20 11.15 -1.70
C ASN A 65 -1.09 10.45 -0.68
N SER A 66 -1.41 11.16 0.40
CA SER A 66 -2.53 10.98 1.33
C SER A 66 -2.75 9.54 1.86
N TRP A 67 -2.40 9.32 3.14
CA TRP A 67 -2.91 8.27 4.04
C TRP A 67 -2.88 6.79 3.60
N ARG A 68 -2.34 6.43 2.42
CA ARG A 68 -2.28 5.03 1.95
C ARG A 68 -1.03 4.25 2.40
N GLY A 69 -0.28 4.80 3.35
CA GLY A 69 0.86 4.13 3.96
C GLY A 69 0.44 2.88 4.73
N PHE A 70 1.43 2.12 5.15
CA PHE A 70 1.25 0.94 6.00
C PHE A 70 2.37 0.89 7.04
N PHE A 71 2.11 0.21 8.15
CA PHE A 71 3.14 -0.13 9.13
C PHE A 71 3.13 -1.64 9.32
N LEU A 72 4.15 -2.33 8.82
CA LEU A 72 4.19 -3.77 8.83
C LEU A 72 5.60 -4.25 9.15
N ASN A 73 5.72 -5.43 9.77
CA ASN A 73 6.97 -6.15 9.75
C ASN A 73 7.52 -6.25 8.31
N TYR A 74 8.83 -6.10 8.13
CA TYR A 74 9.47 -6.00 6.82
C TYR A 74 9.11 -7.16 5.86
N GLU A 75 9.00 -8.39 6.35
CA GLU A 75 8.60 -9.55 5.54
C GLU A 75 7.10 -9.52 5.16
N LYS A 76 6.25 -8.95 6.01
CA LYS A 76 4.85 -8.68 5.67
C LYS A 76 4.72 -7.51 4.69
N ALA A 77 5.52 -6.45 4.85
CA ALA A 77 5.57 -5.31 3.94
C ALA A 77 5.92 -5.73 2.51
N LYS A 78 6.96 -6.55 2.33
CA LYS A 78 7.32 -7.12 1.01
C LYS A 78 6.15 -7.84 0.35
N ARG A 79 5.48 -8.73 1.09
CA ARG A 79 4.31 -9.48 0.59
C ARG A 79 3.14 -8.57 0.27
N HIS A 80 2.88 -7.57 1.11
CA HIS A 80 1.82 -6.61 0.91
C HIS A 80 2.02 -5.81 -0.38
N ILE A 81 3.22 -5.29 -0.63
CA ILE A 81 3.55 -4.56 -1.87
C ILE A 81 3.40 -5.44 -3.11
N ILE A 82 3.82 -6.71 -3.05
CA ILE A 82 3.64 -7.66 -4.16
C ILE A 82 2.15 -7.83 -4.47
N ASN A 83 1.31 -7.95 -3.44
CA ASN A 83 -0.13 -8.07 -3.61
C ASN A 83 -0.76 -6.79 -4.18
N LEU A 84 -0.35 -5.61 -3.71
CA LEU A 84 -0.81 -4.32 -4.25
C LEU A 84 -0.53 -4.23 -5.76
N LYS A 85 0.70 -4.55 -6.20
CA LYS A 85 1.05 -4.55 -7.63
C LYS A 85 0.23 -5.54 -8.44
N LYS A 86 -0.08 -6.72 -7.89
CA LYS A 86 -0.90 -7.73 -8.56
C LYS A 86 -2.34 -7.21 -8.76
N LEU A 87 -2.91 -6.56 -7.76
CA LEU A 87 -4.24 -5.96 -7.83
C LEU A 87 -4.29 -4.81 -8.84
N ASP A 88 -3.27 -3.96 -8.89
CA ASP A 88 -3.22 -2.87 -9.86
C ASP A 88 -3.10 -3.37 -11.31
N LYS A 89 -2.28 -4.42 -11.53
CA LYS A 89 -2.20 -5.08 -12.85
C LYS A 89 -3.54 -5.66 -13.29
N GLN A 90 -4.29 -6.30 -12.38
CA GLN A 90 -5.61 -6.84 -12.69
C GLN A 90 -6.64 -5.76 -13.05
N LYS A 91 -6.64 -4.62 -12.35
CA LYS A 91 -7.52 -3.49 -12.67
C LYS A 91 -7.26 -2.93 -14.06
N SER A 92 -5.98 -2.80 -14.43
CA SER A 92 -5.58 -2.33 -15.77
C SER A 92 -6.08 -3.25 -16.88
N THR A 93 -5.96 -4.57 -16.70
CA THR A 93 -6.47 -5.55 -17.69
C THR A 93 -7.99 -5.52 -17.83
N GLY A 94 -8.74 -5.29 -16.74
CA GLY A 94 -10.20 -5.17 -16.79
C GLY A 94 -10.67 -3.97 -17.61
N CYS A 95 -9.99 -2.83 -17.47
CA CYS A 95 -10.31 -1.62 -18.22
C CYS A 95 -10.08 -1.80 -19.74
N LEU A 96 -8.98 -2.44 -20.14
CA LEU A 96 -8.71 -2.74 -21.55
C LEU A 96 -9.77 -3.66 -22.17
N PHE A 97 -10.22 -4.68 -21.43
CA PHE A 97 -11.28 -5.56 -21.89
C PHE A 97 -12.61 -4.83 -22.10
N SER A 98 -13.01 -3.97 -21.15
CA SER A 98 -14.22 -3.15 -21.30
C SER A 98 -14.14 -2.20 -22.51
N LEU A 99 -12.97 -1.63 -22.78
CA LEU A 99 -12.77 -0.71 -23.90
C LEU A 99 -12.90 -1.46 -25.25
N PHE A 100 -12.29 -2.65 -25.33
CA PHE A 100 -12.43 -3.52 -26.51
C PHE A 100 -13.88 -3.90 -26.77
N LEU A 101 -14.65 -4.22 -25.73
CA LEU A 101 -16.07 -4.59 -25.87
C LEU A 101 -16.91 -3.42 -26.43
N ILE A 102 -16.66 -2.20 -25.95
CA ILE A 102 -17.34 -0.98 -26.43
C ILE A 102 -17.03 -0.72 -27.91
N ILE A 103 -15.77 -0.88 -28.31
CA ILE A 103 -15.34 -0.73 -29.71
C ILE A 103 -16.02 -1.79 -30.60
N LEU A 104 -16.11 -3.03 -30.13
CA LEU A 104 -16.76 -4.11 -30.88
C LEU A 104 -18.26 -3.81 -31.11
N ILE A 105 -18.98 -3.40 -30.06
CA ILE A 105 -20.41 -3.08 -30.13
C ILE A 105 -20.67 -1.89 -31.08
N THR A 106 -19.84 -0.85 -30.99
CA THR A 106 -19.97 0.33 -31.86
C THR A 106 -19.69 -0.01 -33.33
N LEU A 107 -18.68 -0.83 -33.62
CA LEU A 107 -18.40 -1.31 -34.98
C LEU A 107 -19.56 -2.14 -35.56
N ILE A 108 -20.11 -3.07 -34.77
CA ILE A 108 -21.28 -3.86 -35.20
C ILE A 108 -22.46 -2.95 -35.52
N GLY A 109 -22.75 -1.95 -34.66
CA GLY A 109 -23.82 -0.99 -34.90
C GLY A 109 -23.64 -0.15 -36.17
N ILE A 110 -22.41 0.30 -36.45
CA ILE A 110 -22.09 1.05 -37.67
C ILE A 110 -22.27 0.18 -38.92
N ILE A 111 -21.79 -1.06 -38.89
CA ILE A 111 -21.95 -2.01 -40.00
C ILE A 111 -23.44 -2.27 -40.24
N PHE A 112 -24.19 -2.58 -39.19
CA PHE A 112 -25.63 -2.86 -39.32
C PHE A 112 -26.41 -1.67 -39.89
N LYS A 113 -26.04 -0.43 -39.52
CA LYS A 113 -26.65 0.79 -40.06
C LYS A 113 -26.32 1.04 -41.54
N ASN A 114 -25.15 0.61 -42.02
CA ASN A 114 -24.76 0.79 -43.42
C ASN A 114 -25.33 -0.29 -44.37
N TYR A 115 -25.84 -1.40 -43.81
CA TYR A 115 -26.42 -2.51 -44.58
C TYR A 115 -27.97 -2.50 -44.62
N LEU A 116 -28.61 -1.47 -44.03
CA LEU A 116 -30.07 -1.31 -43.90
C LEU A 116 -30.49 0.01 -44.53
#